data_AF-A0AAX3EJ75-F1
#
_entry.id   AF-A0AAX3EJ75-F1
#
_cell.length_a   1.000
_cell.length_b   1.000
_cell.length_c   1.000
_cell.angle_alpha   90.00
_cell.angle_beta   90.00
_cell.angle_gamma   90.00
#
_symmetry.space_group_name_H-M   'P 1'
#
loop_
_entity.id
_entity.type
_entity.pdbx_description
1 polymer ?
#
loop_
_entity_poly.entity_id
_entity_poly.type
_entity_poly.pdbx_seq_one_letter_code
_entity_poly.pdbx_strand_id
1 'polypeptide(L)'
;MGPNQLDQIVEQLQEFFSSPDAPMKFARLVLRQQDLQSGMTEQLASASNVFADWLQFSIDLLVGHELQLNAAHNKVKHGLSVRARDDLKVTFASTPPAADGTIPVSALTGPDAVDIFDRPVIEVLAQAPKVGGHRQGLELTQLRVDVPAVLAEAYMIAWAHGAMFHIAAARHFDGRGELPVNLRAPSHPGYPVDGPFPRHIAADAPVGMRFPLTNPPGGGHTQRPAGIAFRDSFIPLLFTGSAMRNIRVVADETKGA
;
A
#
# COMPACT_ATOMS: atom_id res chain seq x y z
N MET A 1 -24.61 6.32 18.84
CA MET A 1 -24.28 5.57 17.62
C MET A 1 -23.02 4.78 17.90
N GLY A 2 -23.04 3.46 17.69
CA GLY A 2 -21.83 2.64 17.82
C GLY A 2 -20.83 2.95 16.71
N PRO A 3 -19.56 2.51 16.82
CA PRO A 3 -18.61 2.66 15.72
C PRO A 3 -19.15 1.89 14.50
N ASN A 4 -19.38 2.59 13.39
CA ASN A 4 -19.67 1.94 12.12
C ASN A 4 -18.54 0.96 11.79
N GLN A 5 -18.88 -0.21 11.26
CA GLN A 5 -17.86 -1.14 10.77
C GLN A 5 -17.13 -0.47 9.59
N LEU A 6 -15.82 -0.70 9.46
CA LEU A 6 -14.99 -0.02 8.47
C LEU A 6 -15.52 -0.24 7.05
N ASP A 7 -16.06 -1.42 6.78
CA ASP A 7 -16.73 -1.77 5.51
C ASP A 7 -17.95 -0.86 5.23
N GLN A 8 -18.74 -0.53 6.24
CA GLN A 8 -19.89 0.39 6.10
C GLN A 8 -19.44 1.82 5.82
N ILE A 9 -18.32 2.26 6.38
CA ILE A 9 -17.74 3.58 6.10
C ILE A 9 -17.23 3.61 4.65
N VAL A 10 -16.58 2.54 4.19
CA VAL A 10 -16.11 2.42 2.81
C VAL A 10 -17.28 2.44 1.83
N GLU A 11 -18.33 1.65 2.07
CA GLU A 11 -19.54 1.65 1.24
C GLU A 11 -20.19 3.04 1.17
N GLN A 12 -20.31 3.74 2.31
CA GLN A 12 -20.84 5.11 2.34
C GLN A 12 -19.97 6.10 1.57
N LEU A 13 -18.65 5.97 1.63
CA LEU A 13 -17.73 6.79 0.85
C LEU A 13 -17.87 6.50 -0.64
N GLN A 14 -17.93 5.24 -1.04
CA GLN A 14 -18.11 4.83 -2.44
C GLN A 14 -19.45 5.34 -3.01
N GLU A 15 -20.53 5.23 -2.24
CA GLU A 15 -21.84 5.77 -2.62
C GLU A 15 -21.79 7.30 -2.77
N PHE A 16 -21.16 7.99 -1.82
CA PHE A 16 -20.96 9.44 -1.86
C PHE A 16 -20.20 9.90 -3.11
N PHE A 17 -19.17 9.14 -3.50
CA PHE A 17 -18.33 9.44 -4.67
C PHE A 17 -18.93 9.01 -6.02
N SER A 18 -20.02 8.23 -6.03
CA SER A 18 -20.70 7.78 -7.26
C SER A 18 -21.68 8.83 -7.83
N SER A 19 -21.89 9.97 -7.15
CA SER A 19 -22.80 11.04 -7.57
C SER A 19 -22.18 11.93 -8.67
N PRO A 20 -22.97 12.46 -9.63
CA PRO A 20 -22.48 13.44 -10.62
C PRO A 20 -21.87 14.70 -9.99
N ASP A 21 -22.31 15.07 -8.78
CA ASP A 21 -21.80 16.21 -8.02
C ASP A 21 -20.58 15.87 -7.15
N ALA A 22 -20.12 14.62 -7.16
CA ALA A 22 -19.04 14.13 -6.30
C ALA A 22 -17.77 15.00 -6.37
N PRO A 23 -17.30 15.49 -7.53
CA PRO A 23 -16.10 16.32 -7.60
C PRO A 23 -16.23 17.62 -6.78
N MET A 24 -17.37 18.32 -6.92
CA MET A 24 -17.60 19.58 -6.20
C MET A 24 -17.88 19.33 -4.70
N LYS A 25 -18.59 18.24 -4.38
CA LYS A 25 -18.80 17.82 -2.98
C LYS A 25 -17.46 17.52 -2.29
N PHE A 26 -16.55 16.81 -2.97
CA PHE A 26 -15.23 16.52 -2.45
C PHE A 26 -14.35 17.77 -2.34
N ALA A 27 -14.35 18.63 -3.36
CA ALA A 27 -13.63 19.90 -3.32
C ALA A 27 -14.01 20.74 -2.10
N ARG A 28 -15.30 20.74 -1.73
CA ARG A 28 -15.78 21.40 -0.51
C ARG A 28 -15.32 20.72 0.78
N LEU A 29 -14.81 19.49 0.76
CA LEU A 29 -14.22 18.85 1.94
C LEU A 29 -12.76 19.23 2.14
N VAL A 30 -12.05 19.62 1.08
CA VAL A 30 -10.58 19.80 1.12
C VAL A 30 -10.10 21.20 0.73
N LEU A 31 -10.93 22.02 0.10
CA LEU A 31 -10.59 23.38 -0.31
C LEU A 31 -11.28 24.40 0.60
N ARG A 32 -10.57 25.49 0.91
CA ARG A 32 -11.10 26.58 1.74
C ARG A 32 -12.24 27.29 1.00
N GLN A 33 -13.34 27.56 1.70
CA GLN A 33 -14.52 28.19 1.12
C GLN A 33 -14.20 29.55 0.47
N GLN A 34 -13.32 30.34 1.09
CA GLN A 34 -12.87 31.63 0.56
C GLN A 34 -12.23 31.51 -0.84
N ASP A 35 -11.52 30.42 -1.10
CA ASP A 35 -10.82 30.23 -2.38
C ASP A 35 -11.80 29.72 -3.46
N LEU A 36 -12.90 29.09 -3.06
CA LEU A 36 -13.98 28.66 -3.95
C LEU A 36 -14.95 29.78 -4.34
N GLN A 37 -14.89 30.97 -3.70
CA GLN A 37 -15.84 32.07 -3.97
C GLN A 37 -15.75 32.58 -5.42
N SER A 38 -14.57 32.52 -6.03
CA SER A 38 -14.35 32.90 -7.43
C SER A 38 -14.60 31.76 -8.42
N GLY A 39 -15.16 30.63 -7.95
CA GLY A 39 -15.34 29.42 -8.75
C GLY A 39 -14.15 28.47 -8.71
N MET A 40 -14.30 27.32 -9.37
CA MET A 40 -13.24 26.31 -9.45
C MET A 40 -12.24 26.68 -10.55
N THR A 41 -11.01 27.02 -10.15
CA THR A 41 -9.89 27.21 -11.08
C THR A 41 -9.22 25.87 -11.41
N GLU A 42 -8.41 25.83 -12.47
CA GLU A 42 -7.63 24.64 -12.84
C GLU A 42 -6.70 24.19 -11.70
N GLN A 43 -6.06 25.13 -10.99
CA GLN A 43 -5.18 24.83 -9.87
C GLN A 43 -5.94 24.22 -8.68
N LEU A 44 -7.14 24.73 -8.38
CA LEU A 44 -7.99 24.20 -7.33
C LEU A 44 -8.54 22.81 -7.70
N ALA A 45 -8.90 22.61 -8.96
CA ALA A 45 -9.31 21.31 -9.48
C ALA A 45 -8.15 20.29 -9.37
N SER A 46 -6.93 20.68 -9.77
CA SER A 46 -5.72 19.86 -9.65
C SER A 46 -5.45 19.47 -8.20
N ALA A 47 -5.45 20.44 -7.27
CA ALA A 47 -5.25 20.15 -5.85
C ALA A 47 -6.35 19.25 -5.26
N SER A 48 -7.61 19.46 -5.63
CA SER A 48 -8.72 18.60 -5.23
C SER A 48 -8.53 17.17 -5.74
N ASN A 49 -8.08 16.98 -6.98
CA ASN A 49 -7.81 15.65 -7.52
C ASN A 49 -6.66 14.96 -6.79
N VAL A 50 -5.58 15.68 -6.45
CA VAL A 50 -4.48 15.11 -5.66
C VAL A 50 -4.98 14.63 -4.30
N PHE A 51 -5.80 15.41 -3.60
CA PHE A 51 -6.39 14.97 -2.34
C PHE A 51 -7.33 13.77 -2.50
N ALA A 52 -8.09 13.72 -3.59
CA ALA A 52 -8.99 12.59 -3.88
C ALA A 52 -8.20 11.31 -4.10
N ASP A 53 -7.13 11.36 -4.90
CA ASP A 53 -6.26 10.20 -5.16
C ASP A 53 -5.61 9.68 -3.86
N TRP A 54 -5.19 10.57 -2.95
CA TRP A 54 -4.64 10.17 -1.64
C TRP A 54 -5.67 9.59 -0.68
N LEU A 55 -6.91 10.09 -0.72
CA LEU A 55 -8.01 9.47 0.03
C LEU A 55 -8.34 8.08 -0.52
N GLN A 56 -8.44 7.95 -1.85
CA GLN A 56 -8.68 6.66 -2.50
C GLN A 56 -7.56 5.66 -2.15
N PHE A 57 -6.30 6.08 -2.26
CA PHE A 57 -5.16 5.28 -1.84
C PHE A 57 -5.28 4.80 -0.37
N SER A 58 -5.73 5.68 0.53
CA SER A 58 -5.95 5.31 1.94
C SER A 58 -7.08 4.29 2.12
N ILE A 59 -8.14 4.38 1.31
CA ILE A 59 -9.25 3.42 1.30
C ILE A 59 -8.74 2.05 0.80
N ASP A 60 -7.98 2.03 -0.30
CA ASP A 60 -7.46 0.80 -0.90
C ASP A 60 -6.54 0.04 0.06
N LEU A 61 -5.74 0.75 0.86
CA LEU A 61 -4.93 0.16 1.93
C LEU A 61 -5.78 -0.57 3.00
N LEU A 62 -7.03 -0.14 3.23
CA LEU A 62 -7.91 -0.67 4.27
C LEU A 62 -8.82 -1.81 3.78
N VAL A 63 -9.34 -1.71 2.56
CA VAL A 63 -10.38 -2.60 1.99
C VAL A 63 -9.84 -3.98 1.62
N GLY A 64 -8.53 -4.15 1.62
CA GLY A 64 -7.89 -5.45 1.56
C GLY A 64 -7.02 -5.55 0.33
N HIS A 65 -5.75 -5.18 0.52
CA HIS A 65 -4.70 -5.56 -0.39
C HIS A 65 -4.65 -7.09 -0.51
N GLU A 66 -4.12 -7.61 -1.62
CA GLU A 66 -3.83 -9.04 -1.80
C GLU A 66 -2.92 -9.61 -0.67
N LEU A 67 -2.25 -8.73 0.08
CA LEU A 67 -1.46 -9.02 1.27
C LEU A 67 -2.25 -8.73 2.56
N GLN A 68 -1.96 -9.48 3.62
CA GLN A 68 -2.61 -9.32 4.94
C GLN A 68 -2.13 -8.10 5.74
N LEU A 69 -2.32 -6.88 5.22
CA LEU A 69 -1.89 -5.64 5.87
C LEU A 69 -2.59 -5.40 7.22
N ASN A 70 -3.88 -5.73 7.35
CA ASN A 70 -4.60 -5.57 8.62
C ASN A 70 -4.07 -6.51 9.71
N ALA A 71 -3.77 -7.77 9.36
CA ALA A 71 -3.16 -8.70 10.29
C ALA A 71 -1.74 -8.25 10.67
N ALA A 72 -0.97 -7.75 9.70
CA ALA A 72 0.35 -7.16 9.92
C ALA A 72 0.27 -5.97 10.87
N HIS A 73 -0.62 -5.00 10.61
CA HIS A 73 -0.83 -3.83 11.47
C HIS A 73 -1.12 -4.23 12.91
N ASN A 74 -2.11 -5.13 13.12
CA ASN A 74 -2.46 -5.58 14.47
C ASN A 74 -1.29 -6.29 15.17
N LYS A 75 -0.55 -7.12 14.44
CA LYS A 75 0.61 -7.84 14.97
C LYS A 75 1.77 -6.90 15.33
N VAL A 76 2.07 -5.93 14.47
CA VAL A 76 3.07 -4.89 14.73
C VAL A 76 2.68 -4.07 15.94
N LYS A 77 1.44 -3.55 15.96
CA LYS A 77 0.89 -2.73 17.06
C LYS A 77 0.97 -3.45 18.41
N HIS A 78 0.73 -4.76 18.43
CA HIS A 78 0.73 -5.56 19.65
C HIS A 78 2.08 -6.25 19.92
N GLY A 79 3.12 -6.03 19.09
CA GLY A 79 4.44 -6.63 19.25
C GLY A 79 4.47 -8.17 19.14
N LEU A 80 3.53 -8.77 18.40
CA LEU A 80 3.33 -10.22 18.33
C LEU A 80 3.57 -10.76 16.92
N SER A 81 4.40 -11.80 16.78
CA SER A 81 4.57 -12.57 15.53
C SER A 81 4.92 -11.74 14.29
N VAL A 82 5.82 -10.77 14.45
CA VAL A 82 6.42 -10.01 13.35
C VAL A 82 7.92 -10.24 13.39
N ARG A 83 8.52 -10.52 12.22
CA ARG A 83 9.97 -10.58 12.08
C ARG A 83 10.42 -9.51 11.10
N ALA A 84 11.25 -8.57 11.57
CA ALA A 84 11.98 -7.67 10.69
C ALA A 84 13.22 -8.39 10.14
N ARG A 85 13.50 -8.21 8.86
CA ARG A 85 14.62 -8.82 8.16
C ARG A 85 15.31 -7.79 7.28
N ASP A 86 16.59 -7.59 7.50
CA ASP A 86 17.50 -6.84 6.63
C ASP A 86 18.50 -7.77 5.93
N ASP A 87 18.36 -9.08 6.14
CA ASP A 87 19.22 -10.15 5.64
C ASP A 87 18.66 -10.87 4.40
N LEU A 88 17.51 -10.44 3.88
CA LEU A 88 16.80 -11.11 2.79
C LEU A 88 16.93 -10.33 1.48
N LYS A 89 17.56 -10.96 0.48
CA LYS A 89 17.48 -10.54 -0.93
C LYS A 89 16.73 -11.59 -1.73
N VAL A 90 15.75 -11.16 -2.52
CA VAL A 90 15.02 -12.04 -3.46
C VAL A 90 15.05 -11.38 -4.83
N THR A 91 15.60 -12.10 -5.80
CA THR A 91 15.74 -11.65 -7.19
C THR A 91 15.16 -12.70 -8.11
N PHE A 92 14.35 -12.28 -9.07
CA PHE A 92 13.91 -13.09 -10.19
C PHE A 92 14.85 -12.85 -11.35
N ALA A 93 15.41 -13.91 -11.91
CA ALA A 93 16.28 -13.85 -13.07
C ALA A 93 15.79 -14.85 -14.12
N SER A 94 15.91 -14.48 -15.39
CA SER A 94 15.61 -15.36 -16.53
C SER A 94 16.67 -16.43 -16.72
N THR A 95 17.91 -16.18 -16.28
CA THR A 95 19.03 -17.11 -16.41
C THR A 95 18.96 -18.18 -15.33
N PRO A 96 18.76 -19.46 -15.68
CA PRO A 96 18.75 -20.53 -14.69
C PRO A 96 20.17 -20.83 -14.17
N PRO A 97 20.30 -21.39 -12.97
CA PRO A 97 21.57 -21.96 -12.53
C PRO A 97 22.05 -23.07 -13.47
N ALA A 98 23.36 -23.18 -13.65
CA ALA A 98 24.00 -24.26 -14.37
C ALA A 98 23.83 -25.62 -13.63
N ALA A 99 24.10 -26.72 -14.33
CA ALA A 99 23.94 -28.07 -13.81
C ALA A 99 24.82 -28.37 -12.57
N ASP A 100 25.92 -27.65 -12.40
CA ASP A 100 26.83 -27.74 -11.25
C ASP A 100 26.44 -26.81 -10.08
N GLY A 101 25.27 -26.18 -10.19
CA GLY A 101 24.71 -25.27 -9.20
C GLY A 101 25.35 -23.88 -9.19
N THR A 102 26.08 -23.48 -10.23
CA THR A 102 26.63 -22.12 -10.35
C THR A 102 25.67 -21.17 -11.06
N ILE A 103 25.72 -19.88 -10.73
CA ILE A 103 25.02 -18.81 -11.44
C ILE A 103 25.93 -17.58 -11.55
N PRO A 104 26.08 -16.96 -12.74
CA PRO A 104 26.93 -15.78 -12.89
C PRO A 104 26.34 -14.56 -12.16
N VAL A 105 27.20 -13.66 -11.67
CA VAL A 105 26.76 -12.39 -11.03
C VAL A 105 25.88 -11.58 -12.00
N SER A 106 26.24 -11.52 -13.28
CA SER A 106 25.45 -10.78 -14.29
C SER A 106 24.01 -11.26 -14.42
N ALA A 107 23.69 -12.52 -14.09
CA ALA A 107 22.32 -13.01 -14.09
C ALA A 107 21.46 -12.37 -12.98
N LEU A 108 22.08 -11.93 -11.88
CA LEU A 108 21.38 -11.36 -10.72
C LEU A 108 21.43 -9.83 -10.66
N THR A 109 22.26 -9.20 -11.51
CA THR A 109 22.42 -7.73 -11.56
C THR A 109 22.20 -7.16 -12.96
N GLY A 110 21.96 -8.02 -13.95
CA GLY A 110 21.73 -7.63 -15.33
C GLY A 110 20.33 -7.07 -15.59
N PRO A 111 20.04 -6.64 -16.82
CA PRO A 111 18.77 -6.02 -17.19
C PRO A 111 17.56 -6.97 -17.06
N ASP A 112 17.79 -8.30 -17.07
CA ASP A 112 16.75 -9.31 -16.93
C ASP A 112 16.53 -9.76 -15.47
N ALA A 113 17.21 -9.11 -14.51
CA ALA A 113 17.05 -9.37 -13.09
C ALA A 113 16.04 -8.38 -12.48
N VAL A 114 15.06 -8.90 -11.76
CA VAL A 114 14.05 -8.12 -11.05
C VAL A 114 14.18 -8.39 -9.56
N ASP A 115 14.62 -7.38 -8.81
CA ASP A 115 14.69 -7.45 -7.35
C ASP A 115 13.29 -7.29 -6.76
N ILE A 116 12.84 -8.33 -6.04
CA ILE A 116 11.59 -8.32 -5.28
C ILE A 116 11.82 -7.82 -3.87
N PHE A 117 12.92 -8.24 -3.25
CA PHE A 117 13.38 -7.73 -1.96
C PHE A 117 14.82 -7.27 -2.07
N ASP A 118 15.02 -5.96 -1.96
CA ASP A 118 16.29 -5.22 -1.92
C ASP A 118 16.35 -4.25 -0.72
N ARG A 119 15.31 -4.27 0.12
CA ARG A 119 15.08 -3.38 1.28
C ARG A 119 14.64 -4.23 2.48
N PRO A 120 14.61 -3.66 3.70
CA PRO A 120 14.08 -4.36 4.86
C PRO A 120 12.69 -4.95 4.60
N VAL A 121 12.47 -6.16 5.11
CA VAL A 121 11.23 -6.92 4.97
C VAL A 121 10.60 -7.15 6.34
N ILE A 122 9.28 -7.00 6.40
CA ILE A 122 8.48 -7.39 7.56
C ILE A 122 7.75 -8.68 7.23
N GLU A 123 8.05 -9.76 7.96
CA GLU A 123 7.37 -11.03 7.81
C GLU A 123 6.26 -11.18 8.86
N VAL A 124 5.10 -11.63 8.42
CA VAL A 124 3.90 -11.78 9.23
C VAL A 124 3.25 -13.14 8.95
N LEU A 125 3.05 -13.92 10.01
CA LEU A 125 2.28 -15.15 9.96
C LEU A 125 0.87 -14.91 10.48
N ALA A 126 -0.14 -15.15 9.63
CA ALA A 126 -1.54 -14.98 10.00
C ALA A 126 -2.41 -16.06 9.34
N GLN A 127 -3.63 -16.25 9.86
CA GLN A 127 -4.64 -16.99 9.13
C GLN A 127 -5.14 -16.14 7.97
N ALA A 128 -5.19 -16.71 6.77
CA ALA A 128 -5.71 -15.99 5.61
C ALA A 128 -7.22 -15.69 5.76
N PRO A 129 -7.74 -14.61 5.14
CA PRO A 129 -9.15 -14.27 5.17
C PRO A 129 -9.97 -15.39 4.56
N LYS A 130 -11.25 -15.44 4.93
CA LYS A 130 -12.18 -16.38 4.31
C LYS A 130 -12.34 -16.06 2.82
N VAL A 131 -12.45 -17.10 2.01
CA VAL A 131 -12.78 -17.00 0.58
C VAL A 131 -14.08 -17.76 0.37
N GLY A 132 -15.09 -17.12 -0.20
CA GLY A 132 -16.44 -17.71 -0.35
C GLY A 132 -17.06 -18.15 0.98
N GLY A 133 -16.74 -17.48 2.09
CA GLY A 133 -17.19 -17.88 3.44
C GLY A 133 -16.38 -19.02 4.09
N HIS A 134 -15.44 -19.63 3.37
CA HIS A 134 -14.63 -20.75 3.87
C HIS A 134 -13.34 -20.28 4.52
N ARG A 135 -13.03 -20.82 5.71
CA ARG A 135 -11.76 -20.56 6.43
C ARG A 135 -10.58 -21.04 5.60
N GLN A 136 -9.51 -20.25 5.59
CA GLN A 136 -8.24 -20.61 4.96
C GLN A 136 -7.23 -21.08 6.02
N GLY A 137 -6.12 -21.65 5.55
CA GLY A 137 -4.98 -22.02 6.38
C GLY A 137 -4.13 -20.83 6.81
N LEU A 138 -2.94 -21.12 7.35
CA LEU A 138 -1.94 -20.11 7.65
C LEU A 138 -1.24 -19.63 6.38
N GLU A 139 -0.94 -18.34 6.36
CA GLU A 139 -0.28 -17.64 5.26
C GLU A 139 0.87 -16.80 5.84
N LEU A 140 2.02 -16.86 5.19
CA LEU A 140 3.14 -15.96 5.42
C LEU A 140 3.02 -14.79 4.44
N THR A 141 2.98 -13.58 4.98
CA THR A 141 3.09 -12.34 4.22
C THR A 141 4.46 -11.73 4.48
N GLN A 142 5.19 -11.38 3.42
CA GLN A 142 6.46 -10.68 3.48
C GLN A 142 6.28 -9.30 2.84
N LEU A 143 6.43 -8.23 3.62
CA LEU A 143 6.20 -6.85 3.18
C LEU A 143 7.54 -6.17 2.95
N ARG A 144 7.79 -5.68 1.74
CA ARG A 144 8.94 -4.84 1.44
C ARG A 144 8.72 -3.45 2.03
N VAL A 145 9.67 -2.96 2.82
CA VAL A 145 9.58 -1.65 3.46
C VAL A 145 10.55 -0.68 2.79
N ASP A 146 10.03 0.10 1.85
CA ASP A 146 10.76 1.23 1.27
C ASP A 146 10.53 2.48 2.12
N VAL A 147 11.41 2.70 3.10
CA VAL A 147 11.24 3.75 4.12
C VAL A 147 10.95 5.13 3.52
N PRO A 148 11.71 5.63 2.50
CA PRO A 148 11.36 6.87 1.81
C PRO A 148 9.94 6.89 1.23
N ALA A 149 9.51 5.81 0.57
CA ALA A 149 8.18 5.74 -0.02
C ALA A 149 7.09 5.76 1.06
N VAL A 150 7.25 4.95 2.12
CA VAL A 150 6.31 4.90 3.26
C VAL A 150 6.20 6.26 3.95
N LEU A 151 7.31 6.98 4.12
CA LEU A 151 7.28 8.33 4.71
C LEU A 151 6.58 9.33 3.79
N ALA A 152 6.83 9.28 2.48
CA ALA A 152 6.16 10.14 1.51
C ALA A 152 4.65 9.87 1.44
N GLU A 153 4.24 8.60 1.43
CA GLU A 153 2.84 8.18 1.49
C GLU A 153 2.17 8.66 2.78
N ALA A 154 2.77 8.39 3.94
CA ALA A 154 2.24 8.81 5.23
C ALA A 154 2.09 10.34 5.33
N TYR A 155 3.05 11.08 4.79
CA TYR A 155 3.01 12.53 4.76
C TYR A 155 1.84 13.05 3.90
N MET A 156 1.63 12.50 2.71
CA MET A 156 0.54 12.93 1.84
C MET A 156 -0.84 12.53 2.35
N ILE A 157 -0.97 11.35 2.98
CA ILE A 157 -2.20 10.96 3.69
C ILE A 157 -2.48 11.94 4.83
N ALA A 158 -1.47 12.29 5.62
CA ALA A 158 -1.61 13.28 6.70
C ALA A 158 -1.97 14.67 6.16
N TRP A 159 -1.43 15.06 4.99
CA TRP A 159 -1.76 16.32 4.32
C TRP A 159 -3.23 16.35 3.88
N ALA A 160 -3.71 15.30 3.21
CA ALA A 160 -5.10 15.17 2.79
C ALA A 160 -6.06 15.19 4.00
N HIS A 161 -5.72 14.42 5.04
CA HIS A 161 -6.47 14.41 6.29
C HIS A 161 -6.46 15.77 6.99
N GLY A 162 -5.32 16.46 7.01
CA GLY A 162 -5.18 17.81 7.57
C GLY A 162 -6.06 18.83 6.86
N ALA A 163 -6.16 18.76 5.53
CA ALA A 163 -7.06 19.60 4.73
C ALA A 163 -8.53 19.35 5.10
N MET A 164 -8.96 18.08 5.13
CA MET A 164 -10.31 17.70 5.55
C MET A 164 -10.64 18.15 6.97
N PHE A 165 -9.71 17.94 7.91
CA PHE A 165 -9.89 18.32 9.30
C PHE A 165 -9.95 19.83 9.48
N HIS A 166 -9.14 20.61 8.75
CA HIS A 166 -9.24 22.07 8.73
C HIS A 166 -10.63 22.53 8.32
N ILE A 167 -11.17 22.01 7.20
CA ILE A 167 -12.48 22.41 6.70
C ILE A 167 -13.61 21.99 7.65
N ALA A 168 -13.54 20.78 8.21
CA ALA A 168 -14.49 20.32 9.21
C ALA A 168 -14.45 21.19 10.47
N ALA A 169 -13.26 21.54 10.97
CA ALA A 169 -13.08 22.42 12.12
C ALA A 169 -13.61 23.83 11.83
N ALA A 170 -13.26 24.41 10.69
CA ALA A 170 -13.74 25.73 10.28
C ALA A 170 -15.28 25.79 10.26
N ARG A 171 -15.95 24.78 9.71
CA ARG A 171 -17.42 24.67 9.73
C ARG A 171 -17.99 24.47 11.12
N HIS A 172 -17.35 23.65 11.95
CA HIS A 172 -17.83 23.37 13.31
C HIS A 172 -17.82 24.62 14.20
N PHE A 173 -16.83 25.49 14.01
CA PHE A 173 -16.66 26.72 14.76
C PHE A 173 -17.26 27.95 14.08
N ASP A 174 -17.73 27.85 12.85
CA ASP A 174 -18.39 28.95 12.14
C ASP A 174 -19.61 29.46 12.93
N GLY A 175 -19.74 30.79 13.00
CA GLY A 175 -20.81 31.46 13.76
C GLY A 175 -20.76 31.30 15.28
N ARG A 176 -19.77 30.60 15.86
CA ARG A 176 -19.53 30.65 17.30
C ARG A 176 -18.88 31.99 17.65
N GLY A 177 -19.26 32.58 18.79
CA GLY A 177 -18.61 33.78 19.33
C GLY A 177 -17.12 33.56 19.59
N GLU A 178 -16.45 34.54 20.20
CA GLU A 178 -15.00 34.46 20.47
C GLU A 178 -14.62 33.10 21.10
N LEU A 179 -13.87 32.30 20.33
CA LEU A 179 -13.30 31.07 20.84
C LEU A 179 -12.28 31.42 21.92
N PRO A 180 -12.13 30.57 22.96
CA PRO A 180 -11.03 30.72 23.92
C PRO A 180 -9.69 30.92 23.19
N VAL A 181 -8.80 31.75 23.74
CA VAL A 181 -7.52 32.13 23.09
C VAL A 181 -6.67 30.91 22.68
N ASN A 182 -6.79 29.81 23.43
CA ASN A 182 -6.10 28.53 23.21
C ASN A 182 -6.82 27.57 22.24
N LEU A 183 -7.98 27.96 21.69
CA LEU A 183 -8.78 27.13 20.80
C LEU A 183 -8.90 27.81 19.43
N ARG A 184 -8.16 27.30 18.44
CA ARG A 184 -8.22 27.76 17.05
C ARG A 184 -8.37 26.56 16.14
N ALA A 185 -9.09 26.75 15.02
CA ALA A 185 -9.04 25.77 13.94
C ALA A 185 -7.58 25.61 13.48
N PRO A 186 -7.11 24.37 13.25
CA PRO A 186 -5.76 24.14 12.74
C PRO A 186 -5.59 24.82 11.38
N SER A 187 -4.37 25.22 11.02
CA SER A 187 -4.12 25.82 9.71
C SER A 187 -4.36 24.82 8.58
N HIS A 188 -4.88 25.31 7.44
CA HIS A 188 -4.95 24.51 6.22
C HIS A 188 -3.51 24.20 5.75
N PRO A 189 -3.19 22.94 5.40
CA PRO A 189 -1.82 22.55 5.08
C PRO A 189 -1.32 23.09 3.73
N GLY A 190 -2.21 23.59 2.88
CA GLY A 190 -1.90 24.15 1.56
C GLY A 190 -2.39 23.25 0.43
N TYR A 191 -2.20 23.68 -0.82
CA TYR A 191 -2.70 22.98 -2.01
C TYR A 191 -1.56 22.29 -2.76
N PRO A 192 -1.56 20.95 -2.85
CA PRO A 192 -0.58 20.20 -3.63
C PRO A 192 -0.97 20.23 -5.11
N VAL A 193 -0.79 21.38 -5.77
CA VAL A 193 -1.13 21.55 -7.19
C VAL A 193 -0.20 20.67 -8.03
N ASP A 194 -0.78 19.86 -8.91
CA ASP A 194 -0.10 18.95 -9.83
C ASP A 194 0.70 17.81 -9.16
N GLY A 195 0.49 17.60 -7.87
CA GLY A 195 0.97 16.43 -7.13
C GLY A 195 1.77 16.77 -5.87
N PRO A 196 2.47 15.75 -5.31
CA PRO A 196 2.64 14.41 -5.85
C PRO A 196 1.36 13.55 -5.75
N PHE A 197 1.12 12.70 -6.74
CA PHE A 197 0.05 11.68 -6.73
C PHE A 197 0.59 10.35 -6.19
N PRO A 198 -0.26 9.44 -5.67
CA PRO A 198 0.19 8.11 -5.23
C PRO A 198 1.01 7.36 -6.28
N ARG A 199 0.58 7.42 -7.56
CA ARG A 199 1.30 6.84 -8.71
C ARG A 199 2.70 7.42 -8.96
N HIS A 200 3.07 8.55 -8.36
CA HIS A 200 4.42 9.12 -8.47
C HIS A 200 5.39 8.52 -7.45
N ILE A 201 4.90 7.76 -6.48
CA ILE A 201 5.70 7.14 -5.43
C ILE A 201 5.71 5.64 -5.67
N ALA A 202 6.86 5.10 -6.09
CA ALA A 202 7.13 3.66 -6.18
C ALA A 202 6.02 2.81 -6.84
N ALA A 203 5.36 3.33 -7.88
CA ALA A 203 4.16 2.70 -8.46
C ALA A 203 4.40 1.27 -8.98
N ASP A 204 5.56 1.04 -9.59
CA ASP A 204 5.90 -0.25 -10.18
C ASP A 204 6.70 -1.16 -9.22
N ALA A 205 6.95 -0.69 -8.00
CA ALA A 205 7.72 -1.46 -7.05
C ALA A 205 6.88 -2.61 -6.46
N PRO A 206 7.48 -3.81 -6.26
CA PRO A 206 6.82 -4.86 -5.51
C PRO A 206 6.58 -4.40 -4.07
N VAL A 207 5.37 -4.66 -3.56
CA VAL A 207 4.96 -4.34 -2.20
C VAL A 207 5.29 -5.51 -1.26
N GLY A 208 5.22 -6.74 -1.77
CA GLY A 208 5.46 -7.90 -0.96
C GLY A 208 5.21 -9.22 -1.66
N MET A 209 5.36 -10.29 -0.90
CA MET A 209 5.05 -11.65 -1.32
C MET A 209 4.12 -12.33 -0.34
N ARG A 210 3.37 -13.30 -0.86
CA ARG A 210 2.42 -14.12 -0.12
C ARG A 210 2.73 -15.60 -0.33
N PHE A 211 2.68 -16.38 0.74
CA PHE A 211 2.86 -17.82 0.70
C PHE A 211 1.84 -18.55 1.58
N PRO A 212 0.92 -19.35 1.01
CA PRO A 212 0.11 -20.26 1.80
C PRO A 212 1.00 -21.36 2.39
N LEU A 213 0.92 -21.58 3.71
CA LEU A 213 1.76 -22.54 4.43
C LEU A 213 1.01 -23.81 4.82
N THR A 214 -0.28 -23.69 5.13
CA THR A 214 -1.10 -24.85 5.54
C THR A 214 -2.40 -24.90 4.75
N ASN A 215 -3.01 -26.09 4.72
CA ASN A 215 -4.35 -26.27 4.18
C ASN A 215 -5.42 -25.64 5.10
N PRO A 216 -6.62 -25.37 4.56
CA PRO A 216 -7.80 -25.04 5.36
C PRO A 216 -8.04 -26.03 6.51
N PRO A 217 -8.52 -25.58 7.68
CA PRO A 217 -8.78 -26.45 8.84
C PRO A 217 -9.78 -27.59 8.59
N GLY A 218 -10.67 -27.43 7.60
CA GLY A 218 -11.66 -28.45 7.21
C GLY A 218 -11.15 -29.43 6.13
N GLY A 219 -9.87 -29.37 5.77
CA GLY A 219 -9.35 -30.04 4.57
C GLY A 219 -9.67 -29.28 3.28
N GLY A 220 -9.11 -29.74 2.16
CA GLY A 220 -9.22 -29.09 0.85
C GLY A 220 -8.00 -28.26 0.46
N HIS A 221 -8.04 -27.67 -0.73
CA HIS A 221 -6.93 -26.90 -1.27
C HIS A 221 -6.97 -25.44 -0.80
N THR A 222 -5.81 -24.83 -0.63
CA THR A 222 -5.71 -23.37 -0.47
C THR A 222 -6.28 -22.68 -1.71
N GLN A 223 -7.15 -21.69 -1.50
CA GLN A 223 -7.73 -20.90 -2.59
C GLN A 223 -6.93 -19.63 -2.89
N ARG A 224 -5.95 -19.31 -2.04
CA ARG A 224 -5.04 -18.17 -2.24
C ARG A 224 -3.66 -18.70 -2.64
N PRO A 225 -3.21 -18.53 -3.89
CA PRO A 225 -1.92 -19.01 -4.33
C PRO A 225 -0.78 -18.14 -3.75
N ALA A 226 0.43 -18.71 -3.78
CA ALA A 226 1.63 -17.92 -3.58
C ALA A 226 1.77 -16.88 -4.68
N GLY A 227 2.41 -15.75 -4.40
CA GLY A 227 2.63 -14.73 -5.43
C GLY A 227 3.27 -13.46 -4.94
N ILE A 228 3.46 -12.54 -5.88
CA ILE A 228 4.05 -11.22 -5.68
C ILE A 228 2.93 -10.20 -5.80
N ALA A 229 2.82 -9.33 -4.81
CA ALA A 229 1.88 -8.23 -4.84
C ALA A 229 2.61 -6.94 -5.25
N PHE A 230 2.00 -6.24 -6.20
CA PHE A 230 2.25 -4.85 -6.52
C PHE A 230 1.08 -4.04 -5.97
N ARG A 231 1.17 -2.71 -6.03
CA ARG A 231 0.11 -1.84 -5.52
C ARG A 231 -1.27 -2.16 -6.13
N ASP A 232 -1.33 -2.29 -7.45
CA ASP A 232 -2.58 -2.44 -8.19
C ASP A 232 -2.79 -3.84 -8.77
N SER A 233 -1.88 -4.79 -8.49
CA SER A 233 -1.94 -6.12 -9.09
C SER A 233 -1.28 -7.20 -8.25
N PHE A 234 -1.60 -8.44 -8.57
CA PHE A 234 -0.99 -9.62 -7.97
C PHE A 234 -0.62 -10.64 -9.03
N ILE A 235 0.64 -11.08 -9.00
CA ILE A 235 1.16 -12.07 -9.92
C ILE A 235 1.29 -13.41 -9.17
N PRO A 236 0.45 -14.42 -9.48
CA PRO A 236 0.57 -15.72 -8.85
C PRO A 236 1.83 -16.44 -9.31
N LEU A 237 2.48 -17.14 -8.38
CA LEU A 237 3.67 -17.95 -8.65
C LEU A 237 3.30 -19.44 -8.73
N LEU A 238 3.69 -20.06 -9.83
CA LEU A 238 3.57 -21.50 -10.04
C LEU A 238 4.97 -22.14 -9.92
N PHE A 239 5.12 -23.07 -8.98
CA PHE A 239 6.34 -23.83 -8.81
C PHE A 239 6.25 -25.13 -9.61
N THR A 240 6.97 -25.22 -10.74
CA THR A 240 6.89 -26.35 -11.69
C THR A 240 8.09 -27.32 -11.60
N GLY A 241 9.09 -27.02 -10.78
CA GLY A 241 10.35 -27.78 -10.69
C GLY A 241 10.79 -28.11 -9.27
N SER A 242 11.84 -28.94 -9.16
CA SER A 242 12.49 -29.22 -7.88
C SER A 242 13.36 -28.05 -7.45
N ALA A 243 13.29 -27.68 -6.16
CA ALA A 243 14.14 -26.64 -5.62
C ALA A 243 15.62 -27.08 -5.63
N MET A 244 16.48 -26.29 -6.28
CA MET A 244 17.93 -26.45 -6.18
C MET A 244 18.43 -25.67 -4.96
N ARG A 245 19.29 -26.30 -4.16
CA ARG A 245 19.86 -25.71 -2.94
C ARG A 245 21.36 -25.53 -3.10
N ASN A 246 21.95 -24.68 -2.26
CA ASN A 246 23.39 -24.41 -2.23
C ASN A 246 23.94 -23.87 -3.57
N ILE A 247 23.15 -23.04 -4.25
CA ILE A 247 23.59 -22.33 -5.47
C ILE A 247 24.78 -21.42 -5.13
N ARG A 248 25.80 -21.44 -5.98
CA ARG A 248 27.00 -20.62 -5.83
C ARG A 248 27.00 -19.51 -6.87
N VAL A 249 27.08 -18.26 -6.42
CA VAL A 249 27.26 -17.11 -7.30
C VAL A 249 28.74 -17.04 -7.71
N VAL A 250 29.01 -17.02 -9.01
CA VAL A 250 30.37 -16.99 -9.57
C VAL A 250 30.58 -15.71 -10.39
N ALA A 251 31.83 -15.25 -10.46
CA ALA A 251 32.18 -14.14 -11.35
C ALA A 251 31.84 -14.50 -12.80
N ASP A 252 31.50 -13.49 -13.59
CA ASP A 252 31.28 -13.68 -15.03
C ASP A 252 32.57 -14.20 -15.66
N GLU A 253 32.48 -15.28 -16.43
CA GLU A 253 33.64 -15.74 -17.19
C GLU A 253 33.99 -14.65 -18.22
N THR A 254 35.14 -14.00 -18.02
CA THR A 254 35.74 -13.15 -19.06
C THR A 254 36.04 -14.05 -20.24
N LYS A 255 35.19 -14.04 -21.26
CA LYS A 255 35.54 -14.61 -22.55
C LYS A 255 36.80 -13.87 -23.02
N GLY A 256 37.94 -14.56 -22.98
CA GLY A 256 39.21 -14.04 -23.47
C GLY A 256 39.03 -13.50 -24.88
N ALA A 257 39.57 -12.31 -25.10
CA ALA A 257 39.65 -11.65 -26.41
C ALA A 257 40.41 -12.50 -27.44
#